data_AF-A0A3M1D5Q7-F1
#
_entry.id   AF-A0A3M1D5Q7-F1
#
_cell.length_a   1.000
_cell.length_b   1.000
_cell.length_c   1.000
_cell.angle_alpha   90.00
_cell.angle_beta   90.00
_cell.angle_gamma   90.00
#
_symmetry.space_group_name_H-M   'P 1'
#
loop_
_entity.id
_entity.type
_entity.pdbx_description
1 polymer ?
#
loop_
_entity_poly.entity_id
_entity_poly.type
_entity_poly.pdbx_seq_one_letter_code
_entity_poly.pdbx_strand_id
1 'polypeptide(L)'
;MADHWTTDDGLPLDHLNDLAVDRHGTAWIATYDGLVRFDGVDFHTFRPGDPEASGLDRILNVAVHPSDGSLWIIDQHGTLVRLSGEDRETLDPERWGPRQVFAVGPDALWLVTRAGLTRIRRHPEVVA
;
A
#
# COMPACT_ATOMS: atom_id res chain seq x y z
N MET A 1 -20.18 15.42 -13.29
CA MET A 1 -20.87 14.47 -12.40
C MET A 1 -19.81 13.88 -11.50
N ALA A 2 -20.10 13.68 -10.21
CA ALA A 2 -19.17 13.08 -9.27
C ALA A 2 -19.90 11.93 -8.58
N ASP A 3 -19.21 10.81 -8.47
CA ASP A 3 -19.70 9.64 -7.75
C ASP A 3 -19.24 9.72 -6.29
N HIS A 4 -20.06 9.19 -5.39
CA HIS A 4 -19.80 9.18 -3.95
C HIS A 4 -20.17 7.82 -3.40
N TRP A 5 -19.21 7.14 -2.79
CA TRP A 5 -19.40 5.84 -2.16
C TRP A 5 -19.22 5.95 -0.65
N THR A 6 -20.08 5.26 0.07
CA THR A 6 -20.13 5.19 1.52
C THR A 6 -20.17 3.73 1.97
N THR A 7 -20.25 3.50 3.28
CA THR A 7 -20.46 2.16 3.83
C THR A 7 -21.76 1.51 3.36
N ASP A 8 -22.77 2.31 3.00
CA ASP A 8 -24.03 1.81 2.45
C ASP A 8 -23.86 1.26 1.02
N ASP A 9 -22.79 1.67 0.33
CA ASP A 9 -22.42 1.23 -1.02
C ASP A 9 -21.39 0.10 -1.03
N GLY A 10 -21.03 -0.43 0.16
CA GLY A 10 -20.09 -1.53 0.31
C GLY A 10 -18.64 -1.12 0.63
N LEU A 11 -18.34 0.18 0.75
CA LEU A 11 -17.06 0.62 1.29
C LEU A 11 -16.92 0.07 2.74
N PRO A 12 -15.83 -0.64 3.09
CA PRO A 12 -15.79 -1.36 4.36
C PRO A 12 -15.64 -0.43 5.58
N LEU A 13 -15.10 0.78 5.39
CA LEU A 13 -14.83 1.75 6.45
C LEU A 13 -15.06 3.18 5.95
N ASP A 14 -15.53 4.06 6.83
CA ASP A 14 -15.72 5.49 6.59
C ASP A 14 -14.41 6.31 6.70
N HIS A 15 -13.41 5.76 7.38
CA HIS A 15 -12.09 6.35 7.53
C HIS A 15 -11.05 5.64 6.64
N LEU A 16 -10.68 6.31 5.55
CA LEU A 16 -9.66 5.84 4.59
C LEU A 16 -8.34 6.58 4.85
N ASN A 17 -7.23 5.85 4.91
CA ASN A 17 -5.92 6.42 5.24
C ASN A 17 -5.19 6.95 4.00
N ASP A 18 -5.29 6.24 2.88
CA ASP A 18 -4.59 6.57 1.63
C ASP A 18 -5.25 5.88 0.43
N LEU A 19 -4.96 6.36 -0.78
CA LEU A 19 -5.49 5.85 -2.04
C LEU A 19 -4.42 5.89 -3.13
N ALA A 20 -4.27 4.79 -3.86
CA ALA A 20 -3.50 4.73 -5.09
C ALA A 20 -4.33 4.08 -6.21
N VAL A 21 -4.20 4.59 -7.43
CA VAL A 21 -4.91 4.04 -8.59
C VAL A 21 -3.87 3.44 -9.53
N ASP A 22 -4.09 2.19 -9.95
CA ASP A 22 -3.21 1.55 -10.92
C ASP A 22 -3.54 1.94 -12.37
N ARG A 23 -2.69 1.50 -13.31
CA ARG A 23 -2.85 1.80 -14.74
C ARG A 23 -4.14 1.23 -15.37
N HIS A 24 -4.80 0.30 -14.70
CA HIS A 24 -6.06 -0.31 -15.15
C HIS A 24 -7.28 0.40 -14.56
N GLY A 25 -7.08 1.43 -13.74
CA GLY A 25 -8.15 2.16 -13.06
C GLY A 25 -8.60 1.52 -11.75
N THR A 26 -7.92 0.48 -11.28
CA THR A 26 -8.23 -0.14 -10.00
C THR A 26 -7.75 0.76 -8.87
N ALA A 27 -8.64 1.08 -7.94
CA ALA A 27 -8.32 1.80 -6.72
C ALA A 27 -7.86 0.83 -5.63
N TRP A 28 -6.71 1.12 -5.05
CA TRP A 28 -6.12 0.45 -3.90
C TRP A 28 -6.17 1.42 -2.72
N ILE A 29 -6.88 1.04 -1.68
CA ILE A 29 -7.25 1.92 -0.57
C ILE A 29 -6.66 1.34 0.71
N ALA A 30 -5.86 2.14 1.40
CA ALA A 30 -5.32 1.80 2.70
C ALA A 30 -6.36 2.10 3.78
N THR A 31 -6.65 1.12 4.64
CA THR A 31 -7.60 1.28 5.74
C THR A 31 -7.05 0.72 7.06
N TYR A 32 -7.78 0.95 8.15
CA TYR A 32 -7.44 0.36 9.44
C TYR A 32 -7.84 -1.10 9.62
N ASP A 33 -8.58 -1.69 8.67
CA ASP A 33 -8.99 -3.10 8.64
C ASP A 33 -8.46 -3.82 7.38
N GLY A 34 -7.36 -3.30 6.83
CA GLY A 34 -6.60 -3.90 5.74
C GLY A 34 -6.62 -3.14 4.42
N LEU A 35 -6.19 -3.82 3.37
CA LEU A 35 -6.15 -3.27 2.01
C LEU A 35 -7.52 -3.47 1.36
N VAL A 36 -8.00 -2.46 0.64
CA VAL A 36 -9.24 -2.57 -0.13
C VAL A 36 -8.93 -2.33 -1.59
N ARG A 37 -9.41 -3.22 -2.46
CA ARG A 37 -9.40 -3.06 -3.91
C ARG A 37 -10.80 -2.70 -4.38
N PHE A 38 -10.89 -1.69 -5.23
CA PHE A 38 -12.12 -1.28 -5.88
C PHE A 38 -11.89 -1.21 -7.39
N ASP A 39 -12.68 -1.97 -8.15
CA ASP A 39 -12.58 -2.05 -9.61
C ASP A 39 -13.54 -1.08 -10.35
N GLY A 40 -14.23 -0.22 -9.59
CA GLY A 40 -15.28 0.66 -10.10
C GLY A 40 -16.69 0.13 -9.88
N VAL A 41 -16.83 -1.13 -9.46
CA VAL A 41 -18.11 -1.79 -9.19
C VAL A 41 -18.13 -2.37 -7.78
N ASP A 42 -17.16 -3.21 -7.45
CA ASP A 42 -17.14 -3.98 -6.20
C ASP A 42 -15.92 -3.64 -5.32
N PHE A 43 -16.17 -3.55 -4.01
CA PHE A 43 -15.12 -3.44 -3.00
C PHE A 43 -14.71 -4.84 -2.52
N HIS A 44 -13.41 -5.13 -2.58
CA HIS A 44 -12.82 -6.34 -2.03
C HIS A 44 -11.83 -5.97 -0.91
N THR A 45 -12.08 -6.45 0.32
CA THR A 45 -11.20 -6.22 1.47
C THR A 45 -10.30 -7.44 1.68
N PHE A 46 -9.00 -7.22 1.64
CA PHE A 46 -7.96 -8.18 2.00
C PHE A 46 -7.81 -8.17 3.54
N ARG A 47 -8.25 -9.23 4.21
CA ARG A 47 -8.32 -9.31 5.67
C ARG A 47 -7.26 -10.23 6.27
N PRO A 48 -6.86 -10.00 7.54
CA PRO A 48 -6.01 -10.95 8.27
C PRO A 48 -6.64 -12.35 8.25
N GLY A 49 -6.00 -13.30 7.57
CA GLY A 49 -6.51 -14.67 7.38
C GLY A 49 -6.72 -15.05 5.92
N ASP A 50 -6.85 -14.09 5.01
CA ASP A 50 -6.74 -14.38 3.58
C ASP A 50 -5.28 -14.74 3.27
N PRO A 51 -5.01 -15.82 2.52
CA PRO A 51 -3.64 -16.18 2.14
C PRO A 51 -2.89 -15.03 1.47
N GLU A 52 -3.60 -14.22 0.69
CA GLU A 52 -3.10 -13.06 -0.05
C GLU A 52 -2.89 -11.81 0.83
N ALA A 53 -3.47 -11.78 2.04
CA ALA A 53 -3.51 -10.61 2.92
C ALA A 53 -2.83 -10.79 4.28
N SER A 54 -2.24 -11.97 4.54
CA SER A 54 -1.62 -12.30 5.83
C SER A 54 -0.62 -11.21 6.27
N GLY A 55 -0.89 -10.49 7.37
CA GLY A 55 -0.04 -9.41 7.84
C GLY A 55 -0.20 -8.08 7.09
N LEU A 56 -1.36 -7.84 6.49
CA LEU A 56 -1.83 -6.55 5.97
C LEU A 56 -2.97 -6.00 6.84
N ASP A 57 -2.83 -6.03 8.16
CA ASP A 57 -3.94 -5.80 9.07
C ASP A 57 -4.36 -4.31 9.15
N ARG A 58 -3.36 -3.43 9.31
CA ARG A 58 -3.60 -2.00 9.49
C ARG A 58 -2.64 -1.19 8.64
N ILE A 59 -3.15 -0.65 7.54
CA ILE A 59 -2.36 -0.02 6.48
C ILE A 59 -2.49 1.50 6.58
N LEU A 60 -1.34 2.19 6.60
CA LEU A 60 -1.29 3.64 6.65
C LEU A 60 -1.17 4.27 5.27
N ASN A 61 -0.38 3.67 4.38
CA ASN A 61 -0.09 4.24 3.07
C ASN A 61 0.01 3.14 2.01
N VAL A 62 -0.38 3.49 0.78
CA VAL A 62 -0.32 2.60 -0.38
C VAL A 62 0.12 3.39 -1.61
N ALA A 63 1.01 2.81 -2.43
CA ALA A 63 1.32 3.36 -3.74
C ALA A 63 1.50 2.25 -4.77
N VAL A 64 1.22 2.58 -6.02
CA VAL A 64 1.41 1.69 -7.17
C VAL A 64 2.69 2.08 -7.88
N HIS A 65 3.60 1.12 -8.09
CA HIS A 65 4.78 1.35 -8.90
C HIS A 65 4.37 1.53 -10.38
N PRO A 66 4.81 2.61 -11.05
CA PRO A 66 4.24 3.02 -12.32
C PRO A 66 4.53 2.04 -13.47
N SER A 67 5.64 1.30 -13.40
CA SER A 67 6.10 0.46 -14.52
C SER A 67 5.57 -0.97 -14.44
N ASP A 68 5.62 -1.59 -13.26
CA ASP A 68 5.22 -3.01 -13.08
C ASP A 68 3.82 -3.14 -12.46
N GLY A 69 3.32 -2.12 -11.77
CA GLY A 69 2.05 -2.17 -11.03
C GLY A 69 2.15 -2.83 -9.65
N SER A 70 3.37 -3.09 -9.16
CA SER A 70 3.58 -3.60 -7.81
C SER A 70 3.04 -2.61 -6.78
N LEU A 71 2.42 -3.13 -5.72
CA LEU A 71 1.95 -2.32 -4.61
C LEU A 71 3.07 -2.19 -3.60
N TRP A 72 3.26 -0.97 -3.13
CA TRP A 72 4.06 -0.67 -1.96
C TRP A 72 3.11 -0.24 -0.87
N ILE A 73 3.31 -0.78 0.33
CA ILE A 73 2.39 -0.66 1.46
C ILE A 73 3.20 -0.36 2.71
N ILE A 74 2.76 0.60 3.50
CA ILE A 74 3.28 0.80 4.86
C ILE A 74 2.20 0.49 5.88
N ASP A 75 2.51 -0.41 6.80
CA ASP A 75 1.63 -0.75 7.92
C ASP A 75 1.76 0.25 9.10
N GLN A 76 0.94 0.06 10.14
CA GLN A 76 0.98 0.88 11.35
C GLN A 76 2.31 0.86 12.12
N HIS A 77 3.12 -0.18 11.93
CA HIS A 77 4.43 -0.35 12.57
C HIS A 77 5.55 0.30 11.76
N GLY A 78 5.25 0.78 10.55
CA GLY A 78 6.22 1.36 9.62
C GLY A 78 6.87 0.33 8.71
N THR A 79 6.45 -0.93 8.78
CA THR A 79 6.94 -2.00 7.90
C THR A 79 6.58 -1.67 6.46
N LEU A 80 7.57 -1.71 5.58
CA LEU A 80 7.36 -1.52 4.15
C LEU A 80 7.22 -2.88 3.49
N VAL A 81 6.07 -3.12 2.86
CA VAL A 81 5.77 -4.36 2.14
C VAL A 81 5.62 -4.03 0.66
N ARG A 82 6.26 -4.81 -0.21
CA ARG A 82 6.01 -4.82 -1.65
C ARG A 82 5.21 -6.07 -2.01
N LEU A 83 4.11 -5.89 -2.72
CA LEU A 83 3.30 -6.97 -3.31
C LEU A 83 3.40 -6.92 -4.84
N SER A 84 3.70 -8.05 -5.45
CA SER A 84 3.83 -8.20 -6.90
C SER A 84 3.21 -9.53 -7.34
N GLY A 85 1.89 -9.54 -7.57
CA GLY A 85 1.15 -10.79 -7.73
C GLY A 85 1.12 -11.56 -6.42
N GLU A 86 1.58 -12.81 -6.43
CA GLU A 86 1.71 -13.65 -5.22
C GLU A 86 3.00 -13.37 -4.44
N ASP A 87 3.98 -12.69 -5.07
CA ASP A 87 5.25 -12.39 -4.43
C ASP A 87 5.12 -11.26 -3.42
N ARG A 88 5.64 -11.51 -2.21
CA ARG A 88 5.70 -10.55 -1.11
C ARG A 88 7.13 -10.36 -0.64
N GLU A 89 7.55 -9.11 -0.56
CA GLU A 89 8.82 -8.71 0.05
C GLU A 89 8.55 -7.77 1.22
N THR A 90 9.15 -8.06 2.38
CA THR A 90 9.06 -7.21 3.57
C THR A 90 10.42 -6.55 3.80
N LEU A 91 10.45 -5.22 3.85
CA LEU A 91 11.63 -4.44 4.18
C LEU A 91 11.53 -3.96 5.62
N ASP A 92 12.57 -4.28 6.40
CA ASP A 92 12.65 -3.95 7.82
C ASP A 92 12.67 -2.42 8.05
N PRO A 93 11.73 -1.87 8.83
CA PRO A 93 11.68 -0.46 9.16
C PRO A 93 12.89 0.04 9.95
N GLU A 94 13.63 -0.80 10.67
CA GLU A 94 14.84 -0.37 11.40
C GLU A 94 15.91 0.23 10.48
N ARG A 95 15.89 -0.15 9.19
CA ARG A 95 16.78 0.44 8.19
C ARG A 95 16.44 1.90 7.85
N TRP A 96 15.21 2.37 8.09
CA TRP A 96 14.71 3.63 7.52
C TRP A 96 13.95 4.53 8.50
N GLY A 97 13.34 3.99 9.56
CA GLY A 97 12.84 4.70 10.76
C GLY A 97 11.31 4.89 10.90
N PRO A 98 10.81 5.16 12.13
CA PRO A 98 9.45 5.53 12.52
C PRO A 98 8.50 6.30 11.60
N ARG A 99 7.43 5.70 11.04
CA ARG A 99 6.30 6.36 10.34
C ARG A 99 6.70 7.25 9.16
N GLN A 100 6.44 6.78 7.95
CA GLN A 100 6.85 7.47 6.74
C GLN A 100 5.71 7.53 5.74
N VAL A 101 5.45 8.72 5.20
CA VAL A 101 4.73 8.85 3.94
C VAL A 101 5.73 8.47 2.85
N PHE A 102 5.30 7.70 1.87
CA PHE A 102 6.16 7.32 0.75
C PHE A 102 5.53 7.69 -0.58
N ALA A 103 6.39 7.77 -1.59
CA ALA A 103 5.98 7.87 -2.98
C ALA A 103 6.84 6.95 -3.82
N VAL A 104 6.23 6.25 -4.76
CA VAL A 104 6.93 5.39 -5.69
C VAL A 104 7.10 6.13 -7.01
N GLY A 105 8.35 6.39 -7.37
CA GLY A 105 8.72 6.91 -8.68
C GLY A 105 9.23 5.80 -9.61
N PRO A 106 9.46 6.10 -10.90
CA PRO A 106 9.87 5.10 -11.89
C PRO A 106 11.21 4.42 -11.59
N ASP A 107 12.13 5.11 -10.91
CA ASP A 107 13.49 4.62 -10.62
C ASP A 107 13.83 4.58 -9.12
N ALA A 108 12.87 4.92 -8.27
CA ALA A 108 13.15 5.03 -6.84
C ALA A 108 11.89 5.04 -5.99
N LEU A 109 12.03 4.47 -4.80
CA LEU A 109 11.15 4.74 -3.69
C LEU A 109 11.64 5.99 -2.94
N TRP A 110 10.73 6.92 -2.71
CA TRP A 110 10.96 8.11 -1.91
C TRP A 110 10.24 7.96 -0.59
N LEU A 111 10.96 8.20 0.50
CA LEU A 111 10.48 8.04 1.86
C LEU A 111 10.64 9.35 2.61
N VAL A 112 9.55 9.87 3.16
CA VAL A 112 9.55 11.03 4.05
C VAL A 112 9.53 10.54 5.49
N THR A 113 10.63 10.76 6.20
CA THR A 113 10.86 10.30 7.56
C THR A 113 10.93 11.48 8.52
N ARG A 114 10.87 11.23 9.83
CA ARG A 114 11.18 12.28 10.83
C ARG A 114 12.61 12.84 10.71
N ALA A 115 13.53 12.06 10.14
CA ALA A 115 14.92 12.43 9.94
C ALA A 115 15.18 13.12 8.58
N GLY A 116 14.20 13.14 7.68
CA GLY A 116 14.31 13.83 6.38
C GLY A 116 13.75 13.03 5.20
N LEU A 117 14.19 13.38 4.00
CA LEU A 117 13.81 12.71 2.75
C LEU A 117 14.88 11.69 2.34
N THR A 118 14.48 10.44 2.19
CA THR A 118 15.33 9.34 1.74
C THR A 118 14.90 8.88 0.35
N ARG A 119 15.88 8.64 -0.54
CA ARG A 119 15.64 8.06 -1.87
C ARG A 119 16.34 6.70 -1.97
N ILE A 120 15.57 5.64 -2.19
CA ILE A 120 16.06 4.27 -2.39
C ILE A 120 16.01 3.96 -3.89
N ARG A 121 17.18 3.80 -4.53
CA ARG A 121 17.31 3.55 -5.98
C ARG A 121 17.60 2.10 -6.36
N ARG A 122 17.90 1.25 -5.38
CA ARG A 122 18.12 -0.19 -5.60
C ARG A 122 16.95 -0.94 -5.01
N HIS A 123 16.37 -1.86 -5.78
CA HIS A 123 15.74 -3.04 -5.20
C HIS A 123 16.72 -3.61 -4.17
N PRO A 124 16.35 -3.78 -2.89
CA PRO A 124 17.20 -4.52 -1.97
C PRO A 124 17.44 -5.88 -2.63
N GLU A 125 18.70 -6.26 -2.82
CA GLU A 125 18.97 -7.64 -3.14
C GLU A 125 18.48 -8.48 -1.96
N VAL A 126 17.54 -9.36 -2.24
CA VAL A 126 17.03 -10.37 -1.33
C VAL A 126 18.23 -11.21 -0.91
N VAL A 127 18.57 -11.15 0.38
CA VAL A 127 19.44 -12.17 0.97
C VAL A 127 18.59 -13.44 1.02
N ALA A 128 19.01 -14.44 0.24
CA ALA A 128 18.42 -15.77 0.21
C ALA A 128 18.40 -16.44 1.60
#